data_AF-A0A357NGE8-F1
#
_entry.id   AF-A0A357NGE8-F1
#
_cell.length_a   1.000
_cell.length_b   1.000
_cell.length_c   1.000
_cell.angle_alpha   90.00
_cell.angle_beta   90.00
_cell.angle_gamma   90.00
#
_symmetry.space_group_name_H-M   'P 1'
#
loop_
_entity.id
_entity.type
_entity.pdbx_description
1 polymer ?
#
loop_
_entity_poly.entity_id
_entity_poly.type
_entity_poly.pdbx_seq_one_letter_code
_entity_poly.pdbx_strand_id
1 'polypeptide(L)' 'MPATQMLRVANAVKNLEQENIRTVMLPGSFGQKETYSYWIMDKEETQRLVQKMFVDPGKEWAATNAPDSAKARNQ' A
#
# COMPACT_ATOMS: atom_id res chain seq x y z
N MET A 1 3.52 -21.28 -9.78
CA MET A 1 4.64 -21.29 -8.81
C MET A 1 4.88 -22.72 -8.35
N PRO A 2 6.14 -23.19 -8.31
CA PRO A 2 6.49 -24.44 -7.63
C PRO A 2 6.17 -24.38 -6.13
N ALA A 3 5.77 -25.51 -5.55
CA ALA A 3 5.46 -25.63 -4.11
C ALA A 3 6.62 -25.17 -3.22
N THR A 4 7.87 -25.41 -3.64
CA THR A 4 9.08 -24.97 -2.94
C THR A 4 9.20 -23.44 -2.85
N GLN A 5 8.73 -22.71 -3.86
CA GLN A 5 8.70 -21.24 -3.82
C GLN A 5 7.62 -20.75 -2.86
N MET A 6 6.45 -21.38 -2.83
CA MET A 6 5.38 -21.04 -1.88
C MET A 6 5.82 -21.26 -0.43
N LEU A 7 6.53 -22.36 -0.15
CA LEU A 7 7.08 -22.63 1.20
C LEU A 7 8.10 -21.58 1.64
N ARG A 8 8.95 -21.09 0.73
CA ARG A 8 9.89 -20.01 1.03
C ARG A 8 9.17 -18.70 1.37
N VAL A 9 8.15 -18.35 0.60
CA VAL A 9 7.32 -17.15 0.87
C VAL A 9 6.61 -17.30 2.21
N ALA A 10 5.98 -18.45 2.48
CA ALA A 10 5.28 -18.72 3.74
C ALA A 10 6.20 -18.57 4.96
N ASN A 11 7.42 -19.12 4.89
CA ASN A 11 8.40 -18.97 5.96
C ASN A 11 8.87 -17.52 6.14
N ALA A 12 9.00 -16.75 5.05
CA ALA A 12 9.37 -15.35 5.12
C ALA A 12 8.28 -14.47 5.75
N VAL A 13 7.00 -14.75 5.48
CA VAL A 13 5.88 -13.95 6.02
C VAL A 13 5.40 -14.39 7.40
N LYS A 14 5.76 -15.61 7.86
CA LYS A 14 5.32 -16.17 9.16
C LYS A 14 5.62 -15.26 10.36
N ASN A 15 6.75 -14.55 10.32
CA ASN A 15 7.19 -13.69 11.43
C ASN A 15 6.99 -12.20 11.12
N LEU A 16 6.19 -11.86 10.09
CA LEU A 16 5.92 -10.48 9.76
C LEU A 16 4.92 -9.90 10.77
N GLU A 17 5.36 -8.90 11.54
CA GLU A 17 4.47 -8.21 12.47
C GLU A 17 3.38 -7.46 11.71
N GLN A 18 2.17 -7.45 12.25
CA GLN A 18 1.00 -6.87 11.57
C GLN A 18 1.19 -5.37 11.27
N GLU A 19 1.89 -4.64 12.13
CA GLU A 19 2.23 -3.22 11.94
C GLU A 19 3.13 -2.96 10.73
N ASN A 20 3.85 -3.98 10.27
CA ASN A 20 4.68 -3.92 9.07
C ASN A 20 3.90 -4.30 7.79
N ILE A 21 2.63 -4.68 7.91
CA ILE A 21 1.75 -4.96 6.78
C ILE A 21 0.97 -3.70 6.42
N ARG A 22 1.14 -3.22 5.19
CA ARG A 22 0.39 -2.08 4.65
C ARG A 22 -0.68 -2.57 3.69
N THR A 23 -1.93 -2.21 3.95
CA THR A 23 -3.07 -2.50 3.08
C THR A 23 -3.67 -1.18 2.61
N VAL A 24 -3.96 -1.08 1.32
CA VAL A 24 -4.54 0.10 0.70
C VAL A 24 -5.68 -0.31 -0.22
N MET A 25 -6.71 0.55 -0.32
CA MET A 25 -7.75 0.43 -1.33
C MET A 25 -7.23 0.96 -2.66
N LEU A 26 -7.53 0.23 -3.74
CA LEU A 26 -7.21 0.70 -5.08
C LEU A 26 -8.11 1.90 -5.43
N PRO A 27 -7.56 3.08 -5.78
CA PRO A 27 -8.37 4.26 -6.05
C PRO A 27 -9.30 4.06 -7.24
N GLY A 28 -10.51 4.59 -7.13
CA GLY A 28 -11.52 4.44 -8.17
C GLY A 28 -12.93 4.60 -7.64
N SER A 29 -13.88 4.31 -8.51
CA SER A 29 -15.30 4.39 -8.22
C SER A 29 -16.06 3.28 -8.92
N PHE A 30 -17.26 2.99 -8.44
CA PHE A 30 -18.16 2.09 -9.16
C PHE A 30 -18.77 2.80 -10.34
N GLY A 31 -18.60 2.22 -11.53
CA GLY A 31 -19.35 2.56 -12.72
C GLY A 31 -20.44 1.54 -12.98
N GLN A 32 -21.52 1.96 -13.63
CA GLN A 32 -22.58 1.09 -14.07
C GLN A 32 -22.69 1.16 -15.59
N LYS A 33 -22.65 0.00 -16.24
CA LYS A 33 -22.99 -0.14 -17.66
C LYS A 33 -24.05 -1.23 -17.76
N GLU A 34 -25.25 -0.82 -18.16
CA GLU A 34 -26.44 -1.69 -18.20
C GLU A 34 -26.71 -2.31 -16.81
N THR A 35 -26.66 -3.65 -16.70
CA THR A 35 -26.93 -4.40 -15.47
C THR A 35 -25.67 -4.69 -14.65
N TYR A 36 -24.47 -4.35 -15.15
CA TYR A 36 -23.22 -4.69 -14.49
C TYR A 36 -22.57 -3.50 -13.78
N SER A 37 -22.11 -3.75 -12.55
CA SER A 37 -21.29 -2.82 -11.78
C SER A 37 -19.82 -3.22 -11.90
N TYR A 38 -18.97 -2.26 -12.26
CA TYR A 38 -17.53 -2.46 -12.40
C TYR A 38 -16.78 -1.44 -11.56
N TRP A 39 -15.61 -1.84 -11.03
CA TRP A 39 -14.67 -0.90 -10.44
C TRP A 39 -13.91 -0.18 -11.56
N ILE A 40 -14.11 1.12 -11.67
CA ILE A 40 -13.38 2.00 -12.59
C ILE A 40 -12.22 2.59 -11.81
N MET A 41 -11.01 2.13 -12.11
CA MET A 41 -9.79 2.63 -11.46
C MET A 41 -9.51 4.08 -11.86
N ASP A 42 -9.17 4.91 -10.88
CA ASP A 42 -8.53 6.19 -11.15
C ASP A 42 -7.07 5.94 -11.50
N LYS A 43 -6.70 6.21 -12.76
CA LYS A 43 -5.36 5.90 -13.27
C LYS A 43 -4.28 6.78 -12.64
N GLU A 44 -4.54 8.05 -12.40
CA GLU A 44 -3.53 8.97 -11.87
C GLU A 44 -3.26 8.66 -10.40
N GLU A 45 -4.32 8.49 -9.61
CA GLU A 45 -4.18 8.17 -8.19
C GLU A 45 -3.58 6.76 -8.00
N THR A 46 -3.96 5.80 -8.83
CA THR A 46 -3.36 4.47 -8.82
C THR A 46 -1.86 4.54 -9.13
N GLN A 47 -1.44 5.34 -10.11
CA GLN A 47 -0.01 5.52 -10.42
C GLN A 47 0.76 6.13 -9.25
N ARG A 48 0.21 7.19 -8.61
CA ARG A 48 0.81 7.81 -7.42
C ARG A 48 0.92 6.79 -6.27
N LEU A 49 -0.13 6.00 -6.05
CA LEU A 49 -0.15 4.96 -5.03
C LEU A 49 0.93 3.88 -5.27
N VAL A 50 1.07 3.40 -6.51
CA VAL A 50 2.09 2.40 -6.88
C VAL A 50 3.50 2.96 -6.68
N GLN A 51 3.75 4.21 -7.10
CA GLN A 51 5.04 4.87 -6.87
C GLN A 51 5.36 4.97 -5.38
N LYS A 52 4.39 5.38 -4.56
CA LYS A 52 4.53 5.48 -3.10
C LYS A 52 4.81 4.12 -2.44
N MET A 53 4.18 3.04 -2.90
CA MET A 53 4.33 1.72 -2.28
C MET A 53 5.62 1.00 -2.66
N PHE A 54 6.06 1.10 -3.91
CA PHE A 54 7.12 0.22 -4.44
C PHE A 54 8.38 0.94 -4.92
N VAL A 55 8.33 2.27 -5.12
CA VAL A 55 9.44 3.04 -5.70
C VAL A 55 10.07 4.00 -4.69
N ASP A 56 9.25 4.73 -3.90
CA ASP A 56 9.72 5.63 -2.83
C ASP A 56 8.97 5.37 -1.50
N PRO A 57 9.19 4.21 -0.85
CA PRO A 57 8.47 3.83 0.38
C PRO A 57 8.81 4.70 1.61
N GLY A 58 9.79 5.62 1.49
CA GLY A 58 10.44 6.29 2.61
C GLY A 58 10.05 7.75 2.86
N LYS A 59 9.52 8.49 1.89
CA LYS A 59 9.31 9.95 2.08
C LYS A 59 8.05 10.36 2.84
N GLU A 60 6.97 9.59 2.77
CA GLU A 60 5.66 10.03 3.31
C GLU A 60 5.29 9.38 4.66
N TRP A 61 5.77 8.15 4.93
CA TRP A 61 5.54 7.47 6.21
C TRP A 61 6.29 8.15 7.38
N ALA A 62 7.49 8.66 7.12
CA ALA A 62 8.26 9.41 8.11
C ALA A 62 7.61 10.77 8.47
N ALA A 63 6.85 11.37 7.55
CA ALA A 63 6.16 12.64 7.78
C ALA A 63 4.86 12.49 8.58
N THR A 64 4.20 11.33 8.49
CA THR A 64 2.89 11.08 9.12
C THR A 64 2.99 10.33 10.45
N ASN A 65 4.03 9.53 10.67
CA ASN A 65 4.18 8.70 11.88
C ASN A 65 5.42 9.04 12.73
N ALA A 66 6.03 10.20 12.53
CA ALA A 66 7.11 10.65 13.41
C ALA A 66 6.59 10.86 14.85
N PRO A 67 7.30 10.36 15.88
CA PRO A 67 6.98 10.72 17.27
C PRO A 67 7.00 12.24 17.43
N ASP A 68 6.08 12.77 18.23
CA ASP A 68 5.81 14.22 18.37
C ASP A 68 7.06 15.07 18.67
N SER A 69 8.10 14.46 19.24
CA SER A 69 9.40 15.09 19.50
C SER A 69 10.16 15.55 18.24
N ALA A 70 9.81 15.04 17.05
CA ALA A 70 10.39 15.47 15.78
C ALA A 70 9.64 16.65 15.13
N LYS A 71 8.37 16.88 15.48
CA LYS A 71 7.58 18.01 14.96
C LYS A 71 7.91 19.34 15.64
N ALA A 72 8.51 19.29 16.84
CA ALA A 72 8.81 20.47 17.66
C ALA A 72 10.18 21.13 17.38
N ARG A 73 10.99 20.61 16.45
CA ARG A 73 12.36 21.13 16.19
C ARG A 73 12.51 22.10 15.02
N ASN A 74 11.45 22.34 14.25
CA ASN A 74 11.44 23.26 13.09
C ASN A 74 10.28 24.28 13.17
N GLN A 75 10.04 24.86 14.35
CA GLN A 75 9.36 26.15 14.50
C GLN A 75 10.28 27.11 15.24
#